data_AF-A0A660N3U4-F1
#
_entry.id   AF-A0A660N3U4-F1
#
_cell.length_a   1.000
_cell.length_b   1.000
_cell.length_c   1.000
_cell.angle_alpha   90.00
_cell.angle_beta   90.00
_cell.angle_gamma   90.00
#
_symmetry.space_group_name_H-M   'P 1'
#
loop_
_entity.id
_entity.type
_entity.pdbx_description
1 polymer ?
#
loop_
_entity_poly.entity_id
_entity_poly.type
_entity_poly.pdbx_seq_one_letter_code
_entity_poly.pdbx_strand_id
1 'polypeptide(L)' 'MTHPFRRSRFFRNTLPEANVSELGNIRSLHLGTPTIQSSMNIHNPSELV' A
#
# COMPACT_ATOMS: atom_id res chain seq x y z
N MET A 1 37.17 -14.48 1.81
CA MET A 1 37.06 -13.21 1.07
C MET A 1 35.62 -13.03 0.61
N THR A 2 34.91 -12.03 1.14
CA THR A 2 33.51 -11.77 0.81
C THR A 2 33.44 -10.83 -0.40
N HIS A 3 32.68 -11.22 -1.43
CA HIS A 3 32.58 -10.49 -2.70
C HIS A 3 31.91 -9.11 -2.51
N PRO A 4 32.46 -8.01 -3.09
CA PRO A 4 32.03 -6.64 -2.81
C PRO A 4 30.58 -6.32 -3.20
N PHE A 5 29.95 -7.15 -4.03
CA PHE A 5 28.54 -7.03 -4.42
C PHE A 5 27.59 -7.96 -3.67
N ARG A 6 28.05 -8.70 -2.65
CA ARG A 6 27.16 -9.39 -1.71
C ARG A 6 26.53 -8.35 -0.79
N ARG A 7 25.55 -7.61 -1.30
CA ARG A 7 24.61 -6.86 -0.47
C ARG A 7 23.97 -7.85 0.50
N SER A 8 24.16 -7.58 1.79
CA SER A 8 23.43 -8.20 2.89
C SER A 8 21.93 -8.23 2.56
N ARG A 9 21.36 -9.41 2.34
CA ARG A 9 19.92 -9.61 2.06
C ARG A 9 19.04 -9.43 3.30
N PHE A 10 19.47 -8.63 4.27
CA PHE A 10 18.71 -8.37 5.50
C PHE A 10 17.88 -7.09 5.46
N PHE A 11 17.76 -6.43 4.31
CA PHE A 11 16.58 -5.60 4.06
C PHE A 11 15.44 -6.51 3.61
N ARG A 12 14.68 -7.04 4.57
CA ARG A 12 13.30 -7.41 4.27
C ARG A 12 12.62 -6.09 3.95
N ASN A 13 12.32 -5.84 2.68
CA ASN A 13 11.36 -4.79 2.34
C ASN A 13 10.03 -5.25 2.94
N THR A 14 9.77 -4.90 4.20
CA THR A 14 8.45 -5.08 4.78
C THR A 14 7.55 -4.14 4.02
N LEU A 15 6.57 -4.70 3.31
CA LEU A 15 5.53 -3.88 2.71
C LEU A 15 4.89 -3.04 3.82
N PRO A 16 4.47 -1.80 3.52
CA PRO A 16 3.74 -0.99 4.50
C PRO A 16 2.48 -1.74 4.94
N GLU A 17 2.06 -1.52 6.19
CA GLU A 17 0.77 -2.01 6.66
C GLU A 17 -0.35 -1.42 5.78
N ALA A 18 -1.22 -2.27 5.25
CA ALA A 18 -2.32 -1.87 4.40
C ALA A 18 -3.61 -1.87 5.22
N ASN A 19 -4.26 -0.71 5.29
CA ASN A 19 -5.55 -0.54 5.96
C ASN A 19 -6.58 0.01 4.97
N VAL A 20 -7.84 -0.26 5.24
CA VAL A 20 -8.97 0.18 4.44
C VAL A 20 -9.97 0.92 5.32
N SER A 21 -10.48 2.04 4.83
CA SER A 21 -11.61 2.76 5.44
C SER A 21 -12.74 2.91 4.45
N GLU A 22 -13.96 3.10 4.95
CA GLU A 22 -15.16 3.26 4.12
C GLU A 22 -15.92 4.53 4.55
N LEU A 23 -16.29 5.35 3.57
CA LEU A 23 -17.12 6.53 3.75
C LEU A 23 -18.16 6.58 2.62
N GLY A 24 -19.41 6.28 2.95
CA GLY A 24 -20.47 6.10 1.95
C GLY A 24 -20.10 4.99 0.96
N ASN A 25 -20.06 5.31 -0.33
CA ASN A 25 -19.76 4.34 -1.39
C ASN A 25 -18.27 4.26 -1.72
N ILE A 26 -17.42 5.03 -1.03
CA ILE A 26 -15.99 5.09 -1.31
C ILE A 26 -15.22 4.26 -0.30
N ARG A 27 -14.40 3.34 -0.82
CA ARG A 27 -13.40 2.58 -0.08
C ARG A 27 -12.02 3.19 -0.31
N SER A 28 -11.34 3.57 0.76
CA SER A 28 -10.02 4.22 0.71
C SER A 28 -8.93 3.27 1.22
N LEU A 29 -7.77 3.28 0.57
CA LEU A 29 -6.58 2.52 0.96
C LEU A 29 -5.55 3.45 1.61
N HIS A 30 -5.01 2.97 2.73
CA HIS A 30 -4.02 3.66 3.55
C HIS A 30 -2.78 2.76 3.67
N LEU A 31 -1.60 3.26 3.24
CA LEU A 31 -0.34 2.52 3.33
C LEU A 31 0.52 3.08 4.46
N GLY A 32 0.48 2.43 5.62
CA GLY A 32 1.33 2.72 6.79
C GLY A 32 1.15 4.11 7.40
N THR A 33 0.21 4.91 6.91
CA THR A 33 -0.10 6.28 7.37
C THR A 33 -1.61 6.54 7.28
N PRO A 34 -2.15 7.54 7.98
CA PRO A 34 -3.56 7.92 7.85
C PRO A 34 -3.93 8.53 6.48
N THR A 35 -2.95 8.90 5.66
CA THR A 35 -3.17 9.53 4.36
C THR A 35 -3.79 8.53 3.37
N ILE A 36 -4.79 8.99 2.62
CA ILE A 36 -5.42 8.21 1.54
C ILE A 36 -4.45 8.14 0.35
N GLN A 37 -4.17 6.94 -0.12
CA GLN A 37 -3.29 6.71 -1.29
C GLN A 37 -4.07 6.34 -2.56
N SER A 38 -5.18 5.64 -2.41
CA SER A 38 -6.11 5.35 -3.50
C SER A 38 -7.52 5.19 -2.97
N SER A 39 -8.50 5.46 -3.81
CA SER A 39 -9.93 5.34 -3.51
C SER A 39 -10.62 4.51 -4.59
N MET A 40 -11.73 3.86 -4.24
CA MET A 40 -12.54 3.07 -5.17
C MET A 40 -14.03 3.22 -4.81
N ASN A 41 -14.88 3.45 -5.80
CA ASN A 41 -16.33 3.35 -5.62
C ASN A 41 -16.74 1.87 -5.54
N ILE A 42 -17.29 1.44 -4.40
CA ILE A 42 -17.66 0.03 -4.15
C ILE A 42 -18.79 -0.43 -5.08
N HIS A 43 -19.70 0.47 -5.45
CA HIS A 43 -20.83 0.16 -6.33
C HIS A 43 -20.45 0.22 -7.80
N ASN A 44 -19.45 1.03 -8.17
CA ASN A 44 -18.93 1.09 -9.53
C ASN A 44 -17.38 1.10 -9.56
N PRO A 45 -16.73 -0.06 -9.34
CA PRO A 45 -15.27 -0.14 -9.16
C PRO A 45 -14.44 0.30 -10.37
N SER A 46 -15.04 0.31 -11.56
CA SER A 46 -14.37 0.73 -12.81
C SER A 46 -14.33 2.24 -13.02
N GLU A 47 -15.13 3.01 -12.30
CA GLU A 47 -15.07 4.47 -12.38
C GLU A 47 -13.82 5.02 -11.70
N LEU A 48 -13.24 6.05 -12.29
CA LEU A 48 -12.17 6.82 -11.66
C LEU A 48 -12.78 7.68 -10.55
N VAL A 49 -12.21 7.58 -9.36
CA VAL A 49 -12.56 8.34 -8.16
C VAL A 49 -11.38 9.19 -7.73
#